data_AF-A0A506Y732-F1
#
_entry.id   AF-A0A506Y732-F1
#
_cell.length_a   1.000
_cell.length_b   1.000
_cell.length_c   1.000
_cell.angle_alpha   90.00
_cell.angle_beta   90.00
_cell.angle_gamma   90.00
#
_symmetry.space_group_name_H-M   'P 1'
#
loop_
_entity.id
_entity.type
_entity.pdbx_description
1 polymer ?
#
loop_
_entity_poly.entity_id
_entity_poly.type
_entity_poly.pdbx_seq_one_letter_code
_entity_poly.pdbx_strand_id
1 'polypeptide(L)'
;MDNPLDGVLPNFTIFGTEFTELWQKLLAGIWGIAIVMAIVFLIVALASMATASANSNPMAYQTGRTQAIWCAISLVLLAALAVIVGAVLAVVG
;
A
#
# COMPACT_ATOMS: atom_id res chain seq x y z
N MET A 1 -6.56 -16.52 -28.87
CA MET A 1 -7.87 -15.90 -28.58
C MET A 1 -7.51 -14.56 -27.98
N ASP A 2 -7.66 -13.48 -28.75
CA ASP A 2 -7.25 -12.16 -28.30
C ASP A 2 -8.08 -11.76 -27.07
N ASN A 3 -7.41 -11.20 -26.07
CA ASN A 3 -8.04 -10.77 -24.84
C ASN A 3 -9.02 -9.64 -25.18
N PRO A 4 -10.32 -9.77 -24.89
CA PRO A 4 -11.32 -8.74 -25.22
C PRO A 4 -11.15 -7.44 -24.41
N LEU A 5 -10.19 -7.40 -23.49
CA LEU A 5 -9.81 -6.25 -22.68
C LEU A 5 -8.47 -5.62 -23.12
N ASP A 6 -7.85 -6.13 -24.19
CA ASP A 6 -6.60 -5.61 -24.71
C ASP A 6 -6.83 -4.19 -25.28
N GLY A 7 -6.17 -3.20 -24.71
CA GLY A 7 -6.38 -1.78 -25.04
C GLY A 7 -7.50 -1.06 -24.28
N VAL A 8 -8.29 -1.75 -23.43
CA VAL A 8 -9.21 -1.09 -22.49
C VAL A 8 -8.43 -0.65 -21.26
N LEU A 9 -7.64 0.40 -21.45
CA LEU A 9 -7.09 1.15 -20.33
C LEU A 9 -8.23 1.90 -19.63
N PRO A 10 -8.20 2.06 -18.29
CA PRO A 10 -9.00 3.09 -17.63
C PRO A 10 -8.50 4.46 -18.11
N ASN A 11 -9.04 4.89 -19.24
CA ASN A 11 -8.68 6.11 -19.92
C ASN A 11 -9.78 7.15 -19.67
N PHE A 12 -9.55 8.03 -18.71
CA PHE A 12 -10.45 9.14 -18.38
C PHE A 12 -10.25 10.36 -19.29
N THR A 13 -9.52 10.24 -20.41
CA THR A 13 -9.34 11.34 -21.38
C THR A 13 -10.65 11.78 -22.02
N ILE A 14 -11.71 10.97 -21.93
CA ILE A 14 -13.09 11.35 -22.25
C ILE A 14 -13.53 12.60 -21.45
N PHE A 15 -12.97 12.79 -20.25
CA PHE A 15 -13.18 13.94 -19.37
C PHE A 15 -12.07 15.00 -19.47
N GLY A 16 -11.09 14.82 -20.37
CA GLY A 16 -9.94 15.70 -20.57
C GLY A 16 -8.60 15.12 -20.07
N THR A 17 -7.51 15.52 -20.73
CA THR A 17 -6.13 15.14 -20.37
C THR A 17 -5.71 15.70 -19.01
N GLU A 18 -6.03 16.97 -18.74
CA GLU A 18 -5.72 17.62 -17.45
C GLU A 18 -6.41 16.93 -16.27
N PHE A 19 -7.66 16.49 -16.46
CA PHE A 19 -8.41 15.73 -15.45
C PHE A 19 -7.75 14.38 -15.16
N THR A 20 -7.33 13.67 -16.20
CA THR A 20 -6.66 12.37 -16.07
C THR A 20 -5.36 12.50 -15.28
N GLU A 21 -4.56 13.52 -15.55
CA GLU A 21 -3.30 13.78 -14.82
C GLU A 21 -3.55 14.13 -13.34
N LEU A 22 -4.61 14.90 -13.06
CA LEU A 22 -4.94 15.35 -11.70
C LEU A 22 -5.33 14.18 -10.79
N TRP A 23 -6.19 13.28 -11.25
CA TRP A 23 -6.58 12.10 -10.47
C TRP A 23 -5.44 11.09 -10.30
N GLN A 24 -4.57 10.95 -11.30
CA GLN A 24 -3.37 10.13 -11.18
C GLN A 24 -2.42 10.68 -10.11
N LYS A 25 -2.17 12.00 -10.09
CA LYS A 25 -1.35 12.64 -9.04
C LYS A 25 -1.97 12.50 -7.65
N LEU A 26 -3.28 12.66 -7.52
CA LEU A 26 -4.00 12.47 -6.26
C LEU A 26 -3.87 11.04 -5.73
N LEU A 27 -4.12 10.04 -6.58
CA LEU A 27 -3.99 8.63 -6.20
C LEU A 27 -2.56 8.26 -5.82
N ALA A 28 -1.57 8.72 -6.59
CA ALA A 28 -0.16 8.50 -6.28
C ALA A 28 0.22 9.14 -4.92
N GLY A 29 -0.28 10.35 -4.65
CA GLY A 29 -0.08 11.04 -3.37
C GLY A 29 -0.70 10.29 -2.19
N ILE A 30 -1.97 9.89 -2.30
CA ILE A 30 -2.67 9.13 -1.25
C ILE A 30 -1.98 7.79 -0.99
N TRP A 31 -1.53 7.11 -2.04
CA TRP A 31 -0.83 5.84 -1.93
C TRP A 31 0.52 5.99 -1.21
N GLY A 32 1.32 7.01 -1.55
CA GLY A 32 2.57 7.30 -0.85
C GLY A 32 2.34 7.59 0.64
N ILE A 33 1.30 8.35 0.98
CA ILE A 33 0.92 8.63 2.37
C ILE A 33 0.51 7.34 3.11
N ALA A 34 -0.25 6.45 2.45
CA ALA A 34 -0.65 5.18 3.03
C ALA A 34 0.55 4.29 3.38
N ILE A 35 1.59 4.26 2.54
CA ILE A 35 2.84 3.54 2.82
C ILE A 35 3.53 4.13 4.04
N VAL A 36 3.69 5.46 4.11
CA VAL A 36 4.34 6.11 5.24
C VAL A 36 3.60 5.81 6.55
N MET A 37 2.27 5.88 6.57
CA MET A 37 1.48 5.53 7.74
C MET A 37 1.64 4.06 8.14
N ALA A 38 1.65 3.13 7.18
CA ALA A 38 1.86 1.71 7.44
C ALA A 38 3.23 1.45 8.10
N ILE A 39 4.29 2.15 7.66
CA ILE A 39 5.62 2.10 8.27
C ILE A 39 5.57 2.62 9.72
N VAL A 40 4.96 3.78 9.95
CA VAL A 40 4.85 4.35 11.30
C VAL A 40 4.12 3.40 12.25
N PHE A 41 2.99 2.83 11.82
CA PHE A 41 2.26 1.87 12.66
C PHE A 41 3.03 0.58 12.90
N LEU A 42 3.79 0.10 11.91
CA LEU A 42 4.68 -1.05 12.10
C LEU A 42 5.75 -0.76 13.17
N ILE A 43 6.39 0.41 13.11
CA ILE A 43 7.38 0.85 14.11
C ILE A 43 6.75 0.90 15.51
N VAL A 44 5.56 1.49 15.64
CA VAL A 44 4.84 1.59 16.93
C VAL A 44 4.49 0.20 17.47
N ALA A 45 4.02 -0.72 16.62
CA ALA A 45 3.69 -2.09 17.01
C ALA A 45 4.93 -2.87 17.49
N LEU A 46 6.06 -2.70 16.80
CA LEU A 46 7.33 -3.33 17.22
C LEU A 46 7.84 -2.74 18.54
N ALA A 47 7.75 -1.42 18.72
CA ALA A 47 8.14 -0.76 19.97
C ALA A 47 7.27 -1.20 21.16
N SER A 48 5.96 -1.37 20.95
CA SER A 48 5.05 -1.87 22.00
C SER A 48 5.35 -3.32 22.37
N MET A 49 5.67 -4.18 21.39
CA MET A 49 6.14 -5.55 21.65
C MET A 49 7.44 -5.58 22.46
N ALA A 50 8.43 -4.77 22.08
CA ALA A 50 9.72 -4.71 22.77
C ALA A 50 9.54 -4.29 24.24
N THR A 51 8.69 -3.29 24.47
CA THR A 51 8.35 -2.81 25.82
C THR A 51 7.59 -3.86 26.63
N ALA A 52 6.63 -4.57 26.00
CA ALA A 52 5.88 -5.63 26.65
C ALA A 52 6.76 -6.84 27.04
N SER A 53 7.75 -7.16 26.20
CA SER A 53 8.76 -8.20 26.48
C SER A 53 9.63 -7.82 27.67
N ALA A 54 10.09 -6.56 27.75
CA ALA A 54 10.89 -6.07 28.88
C ALA A 54 10.11 -6.11 30.21
N ASN A 55 8.80 -5.85 30.15
CA ASN A 55 7.93 -5.81 31.33
C ASN A 55 7.27 -7.16 31.66
N SER A 56 7.69 -8.27 31.02
CA SER A 56 7.11 -9.60 31.22
C SER A 56 5.58 -9.64 31.12
N ASN A 57 5.00 -8.84 30.21
CA ASN A 57 3.55 -8.77 29.99
C ASN A 57 3.15 -9.54 28.71
N PRO A 58 2.76 -10.82 28.82
CA PRO A 58 2.51 -11.67 27.66
C PRO A 58 1.26 -11.25 26.87
N MET A 59 0.25 -10.67 27.52
CA MET A 59 -0.97 -10.21 26.84
C MET A 59 -0.67 -9.01 25.92
N ALA A 60 0.05 -8.02 26.44
CA ALA A 60 0.46 -6.86 25.65
C ALA A 60 1.39 -7.25 24.49
N TYR A 61 2.25 -8.25 24.70
CA TYR A 61 3.12 -8.78 23.64
C TYR A 61 2.32 -9.44 22.51
N GLN A 62 1.31 -10.25 22.84
CA GLN A 62 0.45 -10.90 21.83
C GLN A 62 -0.31 -9.88 20.98
N THR A 63 -0.82 -8.82 21.60
CA THR A 63 -1.51 -7.72 20.89
C THR A 63 -0.55 -6.98 19.96
N GLY A 64 0.63 -6.59 20.46
CA GLY A 64 1.66 -5.95 19.64
C GLY A 64 2.12 -6.83 18.47
N ARG A 65 2.27 -8.14 18.69
CA ARG A 65 2.64 -9.10 17.64
C ARG A 65 1.60 -9.18 16.54
N THR A 66 0.33 -9.30 16.93
CA THR A 66 -0.79 -9.34 15.98
C THR A 66 -0.82 -8.05 15.17
N GLN A 67 -0.69 -6.89 15.82
CA GLN A 67 -0.64 -5.60 15.13
C GLN A 67 0.55 -5.50 14.16
N ALA A 68 1.75 -5.93 14.58
CA ALA A 68 2.95 -5.90 13.74
C ALA A 68 2.79 -6.79 12.49
N ILE A 69 2.21 -7.99 12.63
CA ILE A 69 1.93 -8.87 11.49
C ILE A 69 0.98 -8.19 10.50
N TRP A 70 -0.11 -7.61 10.97
CA TRP A 70 -1.07 -6.91 10.09
C TRP A 70 -0.48 -5.69 9.41
N CYS A 71 0.34 -4.90 10.11
CA CYS A 71 1.07 -3.76 9.53
C CYS A 71 2.07 -4.23 8.47
N ALA A 72 2.80 -5.32 8.72
CA ALA A 72 3.75 -5.88 7.76
C ALA A 72 3.05 -6.41 6.49
N ILE A 73 1.94 -7.16 6.65
CA ILE A 73 1.13 -7.63 5.51
C ILE A 73 0.60 -6.44 4.71
N SER A 74 0.05 -5.43 5.39
CA SER A 74 -0.44 -4.20 4.74
C SER A 74 0.66 -3.51 3.94
N LEU A 75 1.87 -3.39 4.51
CA LEU A 75 3.02 -2.80 3.82
C LEU A 75 3.41 -3.60 2.58
N VAL A 76 3.50 -4.92 2.69
CA VAL A 76 3.84 -5.81 1.56
C VAL A 76 2.81 -5.70 0.44
N LEU A 77 1.52 -5.68 0.77
CA LEU A 77 0.45 -5.52 -0.22
C LEU A 77 0.49 -4.14 -0.88
N LEU A 78 0.72 -3.07 -0.11
CA LEU A 78 0.87 -1.71 -0.65
C LEU A 78 2.10 -1.58 -1.56
N ALA A 79 3.21 -2.25 -1.22
CA ALA A 79 4.42 -2.29 -2.04
C ALA A 79 4.26 -3.16 -3.29
N ALA A 80 3.58 -4.31 -3.18
CA ALA A 80 3.27 -5.17 -4.32
C ALA A 80 2.33 -4.48 -5.32
N LEU A 81 1.43 -3.63 -4.83
CA LEU A 81 0.59 -2.78 -5.69
C LEU A 81 1.45 -1.86 -6.57
N ALA A 82 2.59 -1.36 -6.07
CA ALA A 82 3.56 -0.59 -6.87
C ALA A 82 4.10 -1.39 -8.05
N VAL A 83 4.43 -2.67 -7.80
CA VAL A 83 4.96 -3.58 -8.83
C VAL A 83 3.89 -3.89 -9.86
N ILE A 84 2.64 -4.14 -9.43
CA ILE A 84 1.52 -4.39 -10.35
C ILE A 84 1.27 -3.17 -11.22
N VAL A 85 1.15 -1.97 -10.62
CA VAL A 85 0.90 -0.73 -11.37
C VAL A 85 2.08 -0.40 -12.29
N GLY A 86 3.32 -0.53 -11.80
CA GLY A 86 4.53 -0.31 -12.59
C GLY A 86 4.68 -1.31 -13.74
N ALA A 87 4.38 -2.59 -13.51
CA ALA A 87 4.41 -3.62 -14.55
C ALA A 87 3.32 -3.39 -15.60
N VAL A 88 2.10 -3.01 -15.19
CA VAL A 88 1.04 -2.62 -16.13
C VAL A 88 1.53 -1.43 -16.96
N LEU A 89 1.95 -0.32 -16.35
CA LEU A 89 2.43 0.86 -17.08
C LEU A 89 3.64 0.58 -18.00
N ALA A 90 4.53 -0.35 -17.64
CA ALA A 90 5.65 -0.74 -18.49
C ALA A 90 5.26 -1.67 -19.66
N VAL A 91 4.13 -2.38 -19.56
CA VAL A 91 3.60 -3.23 -20.64
C VAL A 91 2.69 -2.45 -21.59
N VAL A 92 1.97 -1.43 -21.09
CA VAL A 92 1.06 -0.60 -21.90
C VAL A 92 1.64 0.76 -22.30
N GLY A 93 2.80 1.13 -21.77
CA GLY A 93 3.52 2.39 -22.06
C GLY A 93 4.53 2.28 -23.19
#